data_AF-A0A842RL12-F1
#
_entry.id   AF-A0A842RL12-F1
#
_cell.length_a   1.000
_cell.length_b   1.000
_cell.length_c   1.000
_cell.angle_alpha   90.00
_cell.angle_beta   90.00
_cell.angle_gamma   90.00
#
_symmetry.space_group_name_H-M   'P 1'
#
loop_
_entity.id
_entity.type
_entity.pdbx_description
1 polymer ?
#
loop_
_entity_poly.entity_id
_entity_poly.type
_entity_poly.pdbx_seq_one_letter_code
_entity_poly.pdbx_strand_id
1 'polypeptide(L)'
;MADKVKPGMSAKQIAQLHYKLIMDNDRDEWLKTFRKYHRERADRYGSSPDLYWRTGRKYIDELGYSYKFKEKVDRQSSDQRIKFFFHRLNKQGKPQGSGQVPIILVKDEEDNDEWRVDVASW
;
A
#
# COMPACT_ATOMS: atom_id res chain seq x y z
N MET A 1 -17.16 -10.69 1.44
CA MET A 1 -17.33 -9.25 1.73
C MET A 1 -16.07 -8.55 1.24
N ALA A 2 -16.17 -7.47 0.48
CA ALA A 2 -14.99 -6.68 0.08
C ALA A 2 -14.37 -6.08 1.35
N ASP A 3 -13.05 -6.25 1.53
CA ASP A 3 -12.34 -5.59 2.62
C ASP A 3 -12.30 -4.08 2.34
N LYS A 4 -12.65 -3.27 3.34
CA LYS A 4 -12.76 -1.82 3.23
C LYS A 4 -11.98 -1.14 4.33
N VAL A 5 -11.55 0.09 4.07
CA VAL A 5 -10.97 0.98 5.08
C VAL A 5 -12.03 1.27 6.12
N LYS A 6 -11.67 1.06 7.39
CA LYS A 6 -12.52 1.27 8.56
C LYS A 6 -11.77 2.16 9.56
N PRO A 7 -12.49 3.00 10.33
CA PRO A 7 -11.88 3.73 11.45
C PRO A 7 -11.21 2.77 12.44
N GLY A 8 -10.11 3.20 13.05
CA GLY A 8 -9.36 2.46 14.06
C GLY A 8 -8.49 1.32 13.52
N MET A 9 -8.30 1.20 12.19
CA MET A 9 -7.40 0.20 11.64
C MET A 9 -5.95 0.50 12.02
N SER A 10 -5.25 -0.51 12.52
CA SER A 10 -3.81 -0.43 12.79
C SER A 10 -3.01 -0.21 11.50
N ALA A 11 -1.79 0.32 11.64
CA ALA A 11 -0.88 0.48 10.51
C ALA A 11 -0.65 -0.83 9.73
N LYS A 12 -0.56 -1.97 10.43
CA LYS A 12 -0.42 -3.29 9.78
C LYS A 12 -1.63 -3.62 8.92
N GLN A 13 -2.84 -3.38 9.44
CA GLN A 13 -4.07 -3.66 8.71
C GLN A 13 -4.21 -2.78 7.46
N ILE A 14 -3.90 -1.47 7.56
CA ILE A 14 -3.91 -0.57 6.40
C ILE A 14 -2.86 -0.99 5.37
N ALA A 15 -1.65 -1.36 5.80
CA ALA A 15 -0.60 -1.82 4.90
C ALA A 15 -1.01 -3.07 4.11
N GLN A 16 -1.58 -4.07 4.80
CA GLN A 16 -2.07 -5.31 4.19
C GLN A 16 -3.25 -5.03 3.24
N LEU A 17 -4.19 -4.19 3.68
CA LEU A 17 -5.34 -3.80 2.88
C LEU A 17 -4.91 -3.08 1.60
N HIS A 18 -3.91 -2.19 1.66
CA HIS A 18 -3.38 -1.47 0.51
C HIS A 18 -2.98 -2.40 -0.64
N TYR A 19 -2.13 -3.39 -0.38
CA TYR A 19 -1.74 -4.34 -1.43
C TYR A 19 -2.85 -5.33 -1.81
N LYS A 20 -3.78 -5.61 -0.90
CA LYS A 20 -4.96 -6.42 -1.23
C LYS A 20 -5.85 -5.71 -2.26
N LEU A 21 -6.17 -4.44 -2.03
CA LEU A 21 -7.08 -3.67 -2.88
C LEU A 21 -6.54 -3.46 -4.29
N ILE A 22 -5.22 -3.28 -4.44
CA ILE A 22 -4.62 -3.23 -5.77
C ILE A 22 -4.68 -4.59 -6.48
N MET A 23 -4.53 -5.72 -5.77
CA MET A 23 -4.70 -7.06 -6.34
C MET A 23 -6.16 -7.32 -6.74
N ASP A 24 -7.10 -6.85 -5.92
CA ASP A 24 -8.55 -6.96 -6.13
C ASP A 24 -9.10 -5.97 -7.19
N ASN A 25 -8.24 -5.11 -7.75
CA ASN A 25 -8.60 -4.06 -8.72
C ASN A 25 -9.62 -3.03 -8.19
N ASP A 26 -9.59 -2.73 -6.89
CA ASP A 26 -10.49 -1.76 -6.25
C ASP A 26 -9.75 -0.42 -6.03
N ARG A 27 -9.72 0.42 -7.07
CA ARG A 27 -9.00 1.72 -7.03
C ARG A 27 -9.58 2.67 -5.99
N ASP A 28 -10.90 2.72 -5.90
CA ASP A 28 -11.59 3.70 -5.07
C ASP A 28 -11.36 3.42 -3.59
N GLU A 29 -11.43 2.15 -3.19
CA GLU A 29 -11.08 1.76 -1.83
C GLU A 29 -9.57 1.85 -1.60
N TRP A 30 -8.75 1.51 -2.61
CA TRP A 30 -7.30 1.61 -2.51
C TRP A 30 -6.85 3.04 -2.23
N LEU A 31 -7.45 4.04 -2.88
CA LEU A 31 -7.15 5.44 -2.64
C LEU A 31 -7.42 5.85 -1.18
N LYS A 32 -8.46 5.32 -0.54
CA LYS A 32 -8.78 5.64 0.86
C LYS A 32 -7.67 5.22 1.83
N THR A 33 -6.81 4.28 1.44
CA THR A 33 -5.66 3.89 2.27
C THR A 33 -4.56 4.95 2.31
N PHE A 34 -4.47 5.84 1.31
CA PHE A 34 -3.48 6.93 1.29
C PHE A 34 -3.89 8.07 2.19
N ARG A 35 -2.91 8.89 2.57
CA ARG A 35 -3.14 10.19 3.20
C ARG A 35 -3.99 11.11 2.34
N LYS A 36 -4.70 12.04 2.98
CA LYS A 36 -5.56 13.02 2.31
C LYS A 36 -4.85 13.76 1.18
N TYR A 37 -3.63 14.24 1.44
CA TYR A 37 -2.78 14.93 0.46
C TYR A 37 -2.60 14.16 -0.86
N HIS A 38 -2.45 12.84 -0.79
CA HIS A 38 -2.30 12.00 -1.98
C HIS A 38 -3.65 11.77 -2.68
N ARG A 39 -4.72 11.53 -1.92
CA ARG A 39 -6.07 11.30 -2.47
C ARG A 39 -6.55 12.48 -3.32
N GLU A 40 -6.35 13.70 -2.85
CA GLU A 40 -6.74 14.93 -3.55
C GLU A 40 -6.01 15.14 -4.89
N ARG A 41 -4.90 14.43 -5.10
CA ARG A 41 -4.06 14.53 -6.31
C ARG A 41 -4.14 13.29 -7.19
N ALA A 42 -4.90 12.26 -6.79
CA ALA A 42 -4.88 10.95 -7.42
C ALA A 42 -5.35 10.95 -8.88
N ASP A 43 -6.20 11.90 -9.27
CA ASP A 43 -6.71 12.00 -10.64
C ASP A 43 -5.84 12.87 -11.54
N ARG A 44 -4.76 13.46 -10.99
CA ARG A 44 -3.75 14.13 -11.81
C ARG A 44 -2.84 13.08 -12.42
N TYR A 45 -2.81 13.02 -13.75
CA TYR A 45 -1.91 12.15 -14.50
C TYR A 45 -0.45 12.38 -14.07
N GLY A 46 0.28 11.29 -13.78
CA GLY A 46 1.66 11.38 -13.31
C GLY A 46 1.84 11.76 -11.84
N SER A 47 0.74 11.91 -11.08
CA SER A 47 0.82 11.96 -9.62
C SER A 47 1.34 10.64 -9.06
N SER A 48 1.90 10.66 -7.84
CA SER A 48 2.38 9.43 -7.20
C SER A 48 1.30 8.34 -7.16
N PRO A 49 0.03 8.60 -6.73
CA PRO A 49 -1.01 7.57 -6.73
C PRO A 49 -1.38 7.03 -8.12
N ASP A 50 -1.40 7.86 -9.16
CA ASP A 50 -1.63 7.39 -10.54
C ASP A 50 -0.51 6.44 -11.00
N LEU A 51 0.75 6.87 -10.83
CA LEU A 51 1.92 6.07 -11.19
C LEU A 51 1.92 4.73 -10.44
N TYR A 52 1.60 4.79 -9.15
CA TYR A 52 1.56 3.65 -8.24
C TYR A 52 0.49 2.64 -8.65
N TRP A 53 -0.73 3.11 -8.89
CA TRP A 53 -1.82 2.27 -9.37
C TRP A 53 -1.46 1.58 -10.68
N ARG A 54 -1.03 2.36 -11.69
CA ARG A 54 -0.69 1.83 -13.02
C ARG A 54 0.45 0.82 -12.97
N THR A 55 1.50 1.10 -12.19
CA THR A 55 2.67 0.21 -12.08
C THR A 55 2.30 -1.09 -11.37
N GLY A 56 1.59 -1.00 -10.24
CA GLY A 56 1.17 -2.20 -9.51
C GLY A 56 0.17 -3.05 -10.32
N ARG A 57 -0.80 -2.44 -11.00
CA ARG A 57 -1.72 -3.15 -11.91
C ARG A 57 -0.99 -3.83 -13.05
N LYS A 58 -0.03 -3.15 -13.71
CA LYS A 58 0.82 -3.77 -14.73
C LYS A 58 1.55 -5.02 -14.20
N TYR A 59 2.11 -4.93 -13.00
CA TYR A 59 2.79 -6.06 -12.38
C TYR A 59 1.86 -7.22 -12.06
N ILE A 60 0.65 -6.95 -11.60
CA ILE A 60 -0.34 -7.98 -11.28
C ILE A 60 -0.91 -8.59 -12.56
N ASP A 61 -1.35 -7.78 -13.51
CA ASP A 61 -2.13 -8.22 -14.66
C ASP A 61 -1.25 -8.82 -15.77
N GLU A 62 -0.13 -8.17 -16.09
CA GLU A 62 0.75 -8.61 -17.18
C GLU A 62 1.79 -9.61 -16.67
N LEU A 63 2.44 -9.26 -15.56
CA LEU A 63 3.56 -10.04 -15.00
C LEU A 63 3.12 -11.07 -13.96
N GLY A 64 1.84 -11.10 -13.57
CA GLY A 64 1.26 -12.07 -12.63
C GLY A 64 1.93 -12.04 -11.26
N TYR A 65 2.30 -10.84 -10.81
CA TYR A 65 2.89 -10.64 -9.50
C TYR A 65 1.83 -10.61 -8.41
N SER A 66 2.23 -11.00 -7.20
CA SER A 66 1.41 -10.86 -5.98
C SER A 66 2.26 -10.35 -4.83
N TYR A 67 1.60 -9.84 -3.79
CA TYR A 67 2.27 -9.24 -2.63
C TYR A 67 1.91 -9.98 -1.35
N LYS A 68 2.92 -10.35 -0.56
CA LYS A 68 2.75 -11.01 0.74
C LYS A 68 3.40 -10.19 1.85
N PHE A 69 2.66 -9.89 2.91
CA PHE A 69 3.19 -9.14 4.05
C PHE A 69 4.41 -9.86 4.67
N LYS A 70 5.49 -9.12 4.89
CA LYS A 70 6.63 -9.58 5.66
C LYS A 70 6.45 -9.07 7.07
N GLU A 71 6.46 -9.97 8.05
CA GLU A 71 6.32 -9.64 9.48
C GLU A 71 7.58 -8.97 10.07
N LYS A 72 8.17 -8.05 9.32
CA LYS A 72 9.33 -7.27 9.72
C LYS A 72 8.93 -5.80 9.71
N VAL A 73 9.05 -5.18 10.87
CA VAL A 73 8.96 -3.73 11.05
C VAL A 73 10.35 -3.14 10.93
N ASP A 74 10.50 -2.00 10.25
CA ASP A 74 11.76 -1.28 10.21
C ASP A 74 12.12 -0.78 11.62
N ARG A 75 13.40 -0.88 11.99
CA ARG A 75 13.90 -0.47 13.32
C ARG A 75 13.72 1.02 13.60
N GLN A 76 13.55 1.83 12.56
CA GLN A 76 13.32 3.28 12.67
C GLN A 76 11.83 3.65 12.78
N SER A 77 10.95 2.69 13.00
CA SER A 77 9.52 2.98 13.19
C SER A 77 9.27 3.68 14.53
N SER A 78 8.31 4.59 14.56
CA SER A 78 7.85 5.34 15.72
C SER A 78 6.32 5.30 15.83
N ASP A 79 5.78 5.85 16.90
CA ASP A 79 4.32 5.91 17.16
C ASP A 79 3.54 6.73 16.11
N GLN A 80 4.24 7.51 15.28
CA GLN A 80 3.68 8.38 14.25
C GLN A 80 4.04 7.93 12.83
N ARG A 81 5.03 7.03 12.68
CA ARG A 81 5.52 6.58 11.36
C ARG A 81 6.01 5.15 11.44
N ILE A 82 5.41 4.27 10.67
CA ILE A 82 5.78 2.85 10.65
C ILE A 82 6.13 2.45 9.22
N LYS A 83 7.22 1.69 9.07
CA LYS A 83 7.61 1.12 7.78
C LYS A 83 7.55 -0.39 7.83
N PHE A 84 6.74 -0.96 6.95
CA PHE A 84 6.64 -2.40 6.73
C PHE A 84 7.28 -2.79 5.41
N PHE A 85 7.40 -4.10 5.20
CA PHE A 85 7.91 -4.68 3.97
C PHE A 85 6.97 -5.75 3.45
N PHE A 86 6.93 -5.92 2.14
CA PHE A 86 6.20 -6.98 1.45
C PHE A 86 7.15 -7.79 0.58
N HIS A 87 6.83 -9.06 0.38
CA HIS A 87 7.39 -9.87 -0.68
C HIS A 87 6.59 -9.67 -1.96
N ARG A 88 7.26 -9.23 -3.02
CA ARG A 88 6.73 -9.32 -4.39
C ARG A 88 7.08 -10.68 -4.95
N LEU A 89 6.04 -11.48 -5.18
CA LEU A 89 6.14 -12.84 -5.67
C LEU A 89 5.80 -12.85 -7.16
N ASN A 90 6.55 -13.62 -7.94
CA ASN A 90 6.25 -13.83 -9.36
C ASN A 90 5.08 -14.81 -9.58
N LYS A 91 4.74 -15.11 -10.84
CA LYS A 91 3.68 -16.09 -11.22
C LYS A 91 3.85 -17.47 -10.57
N GLN A 92 5.07 -17.84 -10.20
CA GLN A 92 5.41 -19.13 -9.58
C GLN A 92 5.42 -19.06 -8.04
N GLY A 93 5.05 -17.91 -7.46
CA GLY A 93 5.06 -17.68 -6.01
C GLY A 93 6.46 -17.43 -5.43
N LYS A 94 7.49 -17.24 -6.26
CA LYS A 94 8.86 -17.01 -5.80
C LYS A 94 9.16 -15.51 -5.65
N PRO A 95 9.89 -15.09 -4.60
CA PRO A 95 10.32 -13.71 -4.46
C PRO A 95 11.16 -13.23 -5.67
N GLN A 96 10.88 -12.03 -6.17
CA GLN A 96 11.63 -11.40 -7.27
C GLN A 96 12.77 -10.51 -6.71
N GLY A 97 14.04 -10.85 -6.97
CA GLY A 97 15.21 -10.06 -6.54
C GLY A 97 15.41 -10.04 -5.01
N SER A 98 15.77 -8.88 -4.43
CA SER A 98 15.76 -8.71 -2.95
C SER A 98 14.37 -8.93 -2.34
N GLY A 99 13.33 -8.91 -3.18
CA GLY A 99 11.98 -9.32 -2.85
C GLY A 99 11.37 -8.50 -1.72
N GLN A 100 11.82 -7.28 -1.48
CA GLN A 100 11.32 -6.41 -0.42
C GLN A 100 10.74 -5.14 -1.02
N VAL A 101 9.45 -4.95 -0.81
CA VAL A 101 8.70 -3.78 -1.23
C VAL A 101 8.32 -3.01 0.02
N PRO A 102 8.98 -1.87 0.31
CA PRO A 102 8.65 -1.08 1.48
C PRO A 102 7.31 -0.37 1.31
N ILE A 103 6.61 -0.20 2.43
CA ILE A 103 5.47 0.71 2.54
C ILE A 103 5.61 1.51 3.83
N ILE A 104 5.38 2.81 3.75
CA ILE A 104 5.49 3.75 4.86
C ILE A 104 4.09 4.25 5.17
N LEU A 105 3.71 4.10 6.43
CA LEU A 105 2.48 4.63 6.98
C LEU A 105 2.81 5.70 8.01
N VAL A 106 1.94 6.70 8.07
CA VAL A 106 1.97 7.73 9.10
C VAL A 106 0.59 7.85 9.72
N LYS A 107 0.52 8.32 10.96
CA LYS A 107 -0.74 8.85 11.48
C LYS A 107 -1.02 10.18 10.79
N ASP A 108 -2.19 10.28 10.18
CA ASP A 108 -2.58 11.47 9.43
C ASP A 108 -3.46 12.33 10.35
N GLU A 109 -2.89 13.38 10.94
CA GLU A 109 -3.60 14.31 11.83
C GLU A 109 -4.81 14.96 11.13
N GLU A 110 -4.73 15.14 9.80
CA GLU A 110 -5.83 15.64 8.97
C GLU A 110 -6.95 14.62 8.71
N ASP A 111 -6.76 13.36 9.14
CA ASP A 111 -7.68 12.23 8.97
C ASP A 111 -7.97 11.56 10.33
N ASN A 112 -8.19 12.38 11.38
CA ASN A 112 -8.51 11.93 12.74
C ASN A 112 -7.45 11.01 13.38
N ASP A 113 -6.16 11.29 13.17
CA ASP A 113 -5.03 10.49 13.66
C ASP A 113 -5.03 9.02 13.18
N GLU A 114 -5.76 8.74 12.10
CA GLU A 114 -5.83 7.42 11.51
C GLU A 114 -4.55 7.07 10.74
N TRP A 115 -4.22 5.79 10.71
CA TRP A 115 -3.09 5.32 9.91
C TRP A 115 -3.40 5.40 8.41
N ARG A 116 -2.49 6.00 7.66
CA ARG A 116 -2.59 6.15 6.21
C ARG A 116 -1.24 5.93 5.54
N VAL A 117 -1.28 5.50 4.28
CA VAL A 117 -0.10 5.30 3.44
C VAL A 117 0.42 6.66 2.96
N ASP A 118 1.69 6.92 3.27
CA ASP A 118 2.43 8.09 2.81
C ASP A 118 3.26 7.73 1.57
N VAL A 119 3.97 6.60 1.60
CA VAL A 119 4.78 6.12 0.47
C VAL A 119 4.57 4.63 0.28
N ALA A 120 4.32 4.22 -0.97
CA ALA A 120 4.26 2.83 -1.38
C ALA A 120 5.24 2.58 -2.53
N SER A 121 5.86 1.40 -2.52
CA SER A 121 6.72 0.90 -3.60
C SER A 121 6.01 -0.23 -4.33
N TRP A 122 6.49 -0.61 -5.53
CA TRP A 122 5.81 -1.55 -6.42
C TRP A 122 6.76 -2.58 -6.93
#